data_AF-A0A2E1F681-F1
#
_entry.id   AF-A0A2E1F681-F1
#
_cell.length_a   1.000
_cell.length_b   1.000
_cell.length_c   1.000
_cell.angle_alpha   90.00
_cell.angle_beta   90.00
_cell.angle_gamma   90.00
#
_symmetry.space_group_name_H-M   'P 1'
#
loop_
_entity.id
_entity.type
_entity.pdbx_description
1 polymer ?
#
loop_
_entity_poly.entity_id
_entity_poly.type
_entity_poly.pdbx_seq_one_letter_code
_entity_poly.pdbx_strand_id
1 'polypeptide(L)'
;MDLINFVSEDQETLLIITADHETGGLKILKQKNGSAVIQWGTGSHTGEPVGVYAYGPGAELFNGMMDNTEIHHKILEAIGYTNLNDANCDL
;
A
#
# COMPACT_ATOMS: atom_id res chain seq x y z
N MET A 1 -16.76 -14.03 -2.11
CA MET A 1 -16.65 -12.59 -2.38
C MET A 1 -15.19 -12.32 -2.68
N ASP A 2 -14.86 -11.75 -3.84
CA ASP A 2 -13.51 -11.30 -4.15
C ASP A 2 -13.23 -9.95 -3.46
N LEU A 3 -11.97 -9.63 -3.14
CA LEU A 3 -11.56 -8.36 -2.53
C LEU A 3 -12.07 -7.17 -3.34
N ILE A 4 -11.90 -7.23 -4.67
CA ILE A 4 -12.33 -6.15 -5.55
C ILE A 4 -13.85 -5.98 -5.50
N ASN A 5 -14.61 -7.07 -5.42
CA ASN A 5 -16.07 -6.99 -5.30
C ASN A 5 -16.47 -6.41 -3.95
N PHE A 6 -15.83 -6.81 -2.86
CA PHE A 6 -16.11 -6.28 -1.53
C PHE A 6 -15.92 -4.75 -1.48
N VAL A 7 -14.77 -4.26 -1.94
CA VAL A 7 -14.45 -2.83 -1.91
C VAL A 7 -15.27 -2.03 -2.95
N SER A 8 -15.69 -2.66 -4.05
CA SER A 8 -16.52 -1.98 -5.05
C SER A 8 -17.99 -1.90 -4.66
N GLU A 9 -18.50 -2.87 -3.87
CA GLU A 9 -19.88 -2.92 -3.41
C GLU A 9 -20.09 -2.08 -2.13
N ASP A 10 -19.07 -1.97 -1.28
CA ASP A 10 -19.11 -1.17 -0.07
C ASP A 10 -18.43 0.20 -0.26
N GLN A 11 -19.25 1.23 -0.41
CA GLN A 11 -18.79 2.60 -0.61
C GLN A 11 -18.13 3.24 0.62
N GLU A 12 -18.11 2.55 1.76
CA GLU A 12 -17.49 3.02 3.01
C GLU A 12 -16.17 2.27 3.33
N THR A 13 -15.63 1.52 2.37
CA THR A 13 -14.35 0.81 2.53
C THR A 13 -13.21 1.52 1.81
N LEU A 14 -12.14 1.83 2.56
CA LEU A 14 -10.84 2.24 2.03
C LEU A 14 -9.91 1.02 1.88
N LEU A 15 -9.43 0.78 0.66
CA LEU A 15 -8.41 -0.24 0.36
C LEU A 15 -7.05 0.43 0.19
N ILE A 16 -6.05 -0.03 0.94
CA ILE A 16 -4.64 0.38 0.80
C ILE A 16 -3.80 -0.86 0.49
N ILE A 17 -2.97 -0.79 -0.54
CA ILE A 17 -2.05 -1.84 -0.98
C ILE A 17 -0.63 -1.26 -1.01
N THR A 18 0.29 -1.89 -0.30
CA THR A 18 1.71 -1.53 -0.32
C THR A 18 2.59 -2.72 0.09
N ALA A 19 3.90 -2.51 0.17
CA ALA A 19 4.87 -3.46 0.69
C ALA A 19 5.66 -2.80 1.83
N ASP A 20 6.34 -3.59 2.63
CA ASP A 20 7.26 -3.11 3.67
C ASP A 20 8.62 -2.70 3.09
N HIS A 21 9.12 -3.44 2.07
CA HIS A 21 10.34 -3.10 1.33
C HIS A 21 10.44 -3.82 -0.03
N GLU A 22 11.36 -3.38 -0.89
CA GLU A 22 11.81 -4.14 -2.06
C GLU A 22 12.84 -5.21 -1.67
N THR A 23 12.90 -6.32 -2.40
CA THR A 23 13.91 -7.37 -2.19
C THR A 23 14.47 -7.87 -3.50
N GLY A 24 15.79 -8.00 -3.54
CA GLY A 24 16.52 -8.65 -4.62
C GLY A 24 16.97 -7.70 -5.73
N GLY A 25 16.49 -6.45 -5.75
CA GLY A 25 16.80 -5.48 -6.79
C GLY A 25 16.36 -5.98 -8.16
N LEU A 26 15.11 -6.45 -8.27
CA LEU A 26 14.58 -7.02 -9.52
C LEU A 26 14.54 -5.97 -10.63
N LYS A 27 15.18 -6.27 -11.75
CA LYS A 27 15.17 -5.40 -12.94
C LYS A 27 14.69 -6.17 -14.16
N ILE A 28 13.75 -5.60 -14.90
CA ILE A 28 13.39 -6.08 -16.25
C ILE A 28 14.35 -5.42 -17.24
N LEU A 29 15.22 -6.23 -17.84
CA LEU A 29 16.25 -5.71 -18.75
C LEU A 29 15.72 -5.50 -20.16
N LYS A 30 14.98 -6.49 -20.67
CA LYS A 30 14.41 -6.48 -22.02
C LYS A 30 13.32 -7.52 -22.16
N GLN A 31 12.50 -7.38 -23.19
CA GLN A 31 11.64 -8.45 -23.66
C GLN A 31 12.31 -9.20 -24.80
N LYS A 32 12.23 -10.53 -24.79
CA LYS A 32 12.74 -11.40 -25.86
C LYS A 32 11.77 -12.55 -26.06
N ASN A 33 11.28 -12.73 -27.30
CA ASN A 33 10.36 -13.80 -27.69
C ASN A 33 9.12 -13.92 -26.77
N GLY A 34 8.49 -12.78 -26.43
CA GLY A 34 7.30 -12.75 -25.57
C GLY A 34 7.59 -13.01 -24.08
N SER A 35 8.86 -13.12 -23.68
CA SER A 35 9.26 -13.28 -22.27
C SER A 35 10.06 -12.08 -21.78
N ALA A 36 9.87 -11.71 -20.51
CA ALA A 36 10.72 -10.74 -19.83
C ALA A 36 12.05 -11.41 -19.42
N VAL A 37 13.16 -10.80 -19.79
CA VAL A 37 14.49 -11.14 -19.28
C VAL A 37 14.71 -10.29 -18.03
N ILE A 38 14.82 -10.95 -16.89
CA ILE A 38 15.01 -10.29 -15.59
C ILE A 38 16.42 -10.50 -15.04
N GLN A 39 16.84 -9.62 -14.16
CA GLN A 39 18.07 -9.74 -13.38
C GLN A 39 17.80 -9.37 -11.93
N TRP A 40 18.43 -10.11 -11.02
CA TRP A 40 18.49 -9.81 -9.59
C TRP A 40 19.84 -9.17 -9.28
N GLY A 41 19.83 -8.09 -8.50
CA GLY A 41 21.04 -7.39 -8.07
C GLY A 41 21.60 -7.90 -6.75
N THR A 42 20.75 -8.44 -5.87
CA THR A 42 21.12 -8.91 -4.52
C THR A 42 20.21 -10.06 -4.08
N GLY A 43 20.54 -10.72 -2.96
CA GLY A 43 19.66 -11.67 -2.26
C GLY A 43 19.02 -11.10 -0.99
N SER A 44 19.14 -9.78 -0.77
CA SER A 44 18.65 -9.09 0.42
C SER A 44 17.68 -7.96 0.07
N HIS A 45 17.14 -7.31 1.10
CA HIS A 45 16.31 -6.12 0.96
C HIS A 45 17.11 -4.98 0.29
N THR A 46 16.41 -4.07 -0.38
CA THR A 46 17.00 -2.83 -0.91
C THR A 46 16.32 -1.60 -0.32
N GLY A 47 16.88 -0.42 -0.59
CA GLY A 47 16.30 0.87 -0.20
C GLY A 47 15.49 1.54 -1.30
N GLU A 48 15.10 0.80 -2.35
CA GLU A 48 14.24 1.35 -3.40
C GLU A 48 12.82 1.62 -2.83
N PRO A 49 12.17 2.72 -3.24
CA PRO A 49 10.82 3.04 -2.79
C PRO A 49 9.82 2.00 -3.29
N VAL A 50 8.84 1.69 -2.46
CA VAL A 50 7.71 0.81 -2.77
C VAL A 50 6.46 1.63 -3.10
N GLY A 51 5.60 1.08 -3.96
CA GLY A 51 4.34 1.72 -4.30
C GLY A 51 3.34 1.68 -3.14
N VAL A 52 2.60 2.76 -2.95
CA VAL A 52 1.38 2.81 -2.13
C VAL A 52 0.22 3.08 -3.09
N TYR A 53 -0.77 2.20 -3.08
CA TYR A 53 -1.97 2.32 -3.90
C TYR A 53 -3.19 2.38 -2.98
N ALA A 54 -4.08 3.33 -3.22
CA ALA A 54 -5.30 3.46 -2.44
C ALA A 54 -6.54 3.59 -3.34
N TYR A 55 -7.66 3.04 -2.89
CA TYR A 55 -8.97 3.11 -3.55
C TYR A 55 -10.09 3.19 -2.53
N GLY A 56 -11.13 3.97 -2.82
CA GLY A 56 -12.25 4.22 -1.90
C GLY A 56 -12.17 5.58 -1.20
N PRO A 57 -13.00 5.83 -0.18
CA PRO A 57 -13.03 7.09 0.56
C PRO A 57 -11.68 7.41 1.24
N GLY A 58 -11.16 8.63 1.07
CA GLY A 58 -9.89 9.06 1.68
C GLY A 58 -8.64 8.57 0.95
N ALA A 59 -8.77 7.88 -0.19
CA ALA A 59 -7.64 7.40 -0.98
C ALA A 59 -6.70 8.52 -1.44
N GLU A 60 -7.21 9.73 -1.64
CA GLU A 60 -6.44 10.90 -2.03
C GLU A 60 -5.35 11.30 -1.02
N LEU A 61 -5.50 10.92 0.25
CA LEU A 61 -4.50 11.13 1.30
C LEU A 61 -3.19 10.39 1.01
N PHE A 62 -3.23 9.33 0.20
CA PHE A 62 -2.09 8.46 -0.10
C PHE A 62 -1.39 8.81 -1.42
N ASN A 63 -1.66 9.98 -1.99
CA ASN A 63 -0.95 10.46 -3.19
C ASN A 63 0.40 11.09 -2.84
N GLY A 64 1.37 10.93 -3.75
CA GLY A 64 2.69 11.55 -3.65
C GLY A 64 3.72 10.69 -2.93
N MET A 65 4.92 11.25 -2.73
CA MET A 65 5.98 10.62 -1.94
C MET A 65 5.69 10.81 -0.46
N MET A 66 5.86 9.76 0.34
CA MET A 66 5.70 9.78 1.79
C MET A 66 6.66 8.81 2.45
N ASP A 67 6.95 9.07 3.71
CA ASP A 67 7.59 8.11 4.60
C ASP A 67 6.60 7.00 5.00
N ASN A 68 7.09 5.80 5.29
CA ASN A 68 6.21 4.68 5.65
C ASN A 68 5.46 4.93 6.97
N THR A 69 6.00 5.74 7.87
CA THR A 69 5.33 6.13 9.13
C THR A 69 4.11 7.02 8.89
N GLU A 70 4.08 7.78 7.79
CA GLU A 70 2.93 8.62 7.45
C GLU A 70 1.68 7.81 7.10
N ILE A 71 1.83 6.56 6.65
CA ILE A 71 0.70 5.67 6.34
C ILE A 71 -0.21 5.51 7.56
N HIS A 72 0.38 5.32 8.75
CA HIS A 72 -0.38 5.23 10.00
C HIS A 72 -1.20 6.48 10.26
N HIS A 73 -0.58 7.66 10.16
CA HIS A 73 -1.24 8.93 10.43
C HIS A 73 -2.36 9.22 9.41
N LYS A 74 -2.14 8.88 8.14
CA LYS A 74 -3.14 9.03 7.07
C LYS A 74 -4.32 8.07 7.25
N ILE A 75 -4.10 6.85 7.75
CA ILE A 75 -5.18 5.93 8.12
C ILE A 75 -6.03 6.52 9.24
N LEU A 76 -5.40 7.06 10.29
CA LEU A 76 -6.11 7.72 11.38
C LEU A 76 -6.95 8.90 10.87
N GLU A 77 -6.38 9.73 9.99
CA GLU A 77 -7.10 10.83 9.35
C GLU A 77 -8.30 10.32 8.53
N ALA A 78 -8.13 9.28 7.72
CA ALA A 78 -9.18 8.70 6.88
C ALA A 78 -10.38 8.18 7.69
N ILE A 79 -10.15 7.58 8.87
CA ILE A 79 -11.22 7.09 9.73
C ILE A 79 -11.82 8.18 10.64
N GLY A 80 -11.35 9.43 10.52
CA GLY A 80 -11.81 10.54 11.35
C GLY A 80 -11.55 10.32 12.84
N TYR A 81 -10.37 9.82 13.20
CA TYR A 81 -10.09 9.28 14.55
C TYR A 81 -10.41 10.23 15.72
N THR A 82 -10.37 11.54 15.51
CA THR A 82 -10.70 12.55 16.52
C THR A 82 -12.18 12.55 16.92
N ASN A 83 -13.05 11.93 16.11
CA ASN A 83 -14.49 11.82 16.34
C ASN A 83 -14.89 10.45 16.88
N LEU A 84 -13.92 9.56 17.16
CA LEU A 84 -14.19 8.26 17.75
C LEU A 84 -14.40 8.40 19.26
N ASN A 85 -15.35 7.64 19.79
CA ASN A 85 -15.53 7.55 21.23
C ASN A 85 -14.30 6.88 21.88
N ASP A 86 -13.92 7.34 23.07
CA ASP A 86 -12.87 6.70 23.86
C ASP A 86 -13.26 5.24 24.14
N ALA A 87 -12.56 4.32 23.50
CA ALA A 87 -12.65 2.90 23.80
C ALA A 87 -11.65 2.59 24.92
N ASN A 88 -12.12 2.59 26.17
CA ASN A 88 -11.35 2.00 27.24
C ASN A 88 -11.28 0.49 26.99
N CYS A 89 -10.09 0.00 26.64
CA CYS A 89 -9.82 -1.44 26.67
C CYS A 89 -9.73 -1.86 28.14
N ASP A 90 -10.75 -2.55 28.65
CA ASP A 90 -10.66 -3.27 29.93
C ASP A 90 -9.65 -4.42 29.76
N LEU A 91 -8.39 -4.17 30.10
CA LEU A 91 -7.31 -5.17 30.15
C LEU A 91 -7.30 -5.91 31.49
#